data_AF-A0A516AG51-F1
#
_entry.id   AF-A0A516AG51-F1
#
_cell.length_a   1.000
_cell.length_b   1.000
_cell.length_c   1.000
_cell.angle_alpha   90.00
_cell.angle_beta   90.00
_cell.angle_gamma   90.00
#
_symmetry.space_group_name_H-M   'P 1'
#
loop_
_entity.id
_entity.type
_entity.pdbx_description
1 polymer ?
#
loop_
_entity_poly.entity_id
_entity_poly.type
_entity_poly.pdbx_seq_one_letter_code
_entity_poly.pdbx_strand_id
1 'polypeptide(L)'
;EAGEADEAGEAASEAGGSDADGDADAGSSGDEDEAPRGGADQSAKGLLRTTAAPGVATGESPQFWFEPTEVWEIRGADVTISPKHMAAIGLVEKSRGLSLRFPRFIRKREDKRVRDATTPEQLAALFRRQAQQR
;
A
#
# COMPACT_ATOMS: atom_id res chain seq x y z
N GLU A 1 -25.31 50.55 5.58
CA GLU A 1 -23.91 50.88 5.87
C GLU A 1 -23.06 49.99 4.97
N ALA A 2 -22.50 50.55 3.89
CA ALA A 2 -21.16 51.17 3.86
C ALA A 2 -20.09 50.13 4.23
N GLY A 3 -19.12 49.76 3.38
CA GLY A 3 -18.71 50.39 2.13
C GLY A 3 -17.73 49.54 1.32
N GLU A 4 -17.49 50.12 0.16
CA GLU A 4 -16.59 49.77 -0.94
C GLU A 4 -15.13 50.02 -0.60
N ALA A 5 -14.22 49.20 -1.15
CA ALA A 5 -12.86 49.60 -1.48
C ALA A 5 -12.30 48.70 -2.60
N ASP A 6 -11.89 49.39 -3.65
CA ASP A 6 -11.37 48.98 -4.96
C ASP A 6 -9.81 48.89 -4.94
N GLU A 7 -9.22 48.78 -6.13
CA GLU A 7 -7.80 48.81 -6.56
C GLU A 7 -7.08 47.45 -6.68
N ALA A 8 -6.82 46.94 -7.91
CA ALA A 8 -5.85 47.38 -8.94
C ALA A 8 -4.40 47.06 -8.52
N GLY A 9 -3.46 46.53 -9.31
CA GLY A 9 -3.30 46.25 -10.73
C GLY A 9 -1.82 45.82 -10.94
N GLU A 10 -1.38 45.76 -12.21
CA GLU A 10 0.01 45.54 -12.71
C GLU A 10 0.38 44.04 -12.98
N ALA A 11 0.42 43.51 -14.21
CA ALA A 11 1.24 43.81 -15.41
C ALA A 11 2.75 43.56 -15.17
N ALA A 12 3.59 42.97 -16.03
CA ALA A 12 3.52 42.43 -17.38
C ALA A 12 4.71 41.47 -17.61
N SER A 13 4.62 40.74 -18.73
CA SER A 13 5.63 40.06 -19.56
C SER A 13 7.11 40.38 -19.36
N GLU A 14 8.00 39.40 -19.60
CA GLU A 14 9.12 39.31 -20.58
C GLU A 14 9.72 37.88 -20.46
N ALA A 15 10.53 37.29 -21.35
CA ALA A 15 10.61 37.10 -22.79
C ALA A 15 11.78 36.11 -23.04
N GLY A 16 11.74 35.29 -24.09
CA GLY A 16 12.88 34.58 -24.71
C GLY A 16 13.42 33.35 -23.97
N GLY A 17 13.69 32.19 -24.59
CA GLY A 17 14.01 31.89 -25.97
C GLY A 17 15.44 31.32 -26.04
N SER A 18 15.60 30.05 -26.37
CA SER A 18 16.67 29.53 -27.25
C SER A 18 16.60 28.00 -27.34
N ASP A 19 16.22 27.55 -28.52
CA ASP A 19 16.49 26.22 -29.04
C ASP A 19 18.00 25.96 -29.04
N ALA A 20 18.40 24.79 -28.57
CA ALA A 20 19.73 24.23 -28.81
C ALA A 20 19.56 22.77 -29.20
N ASP A 21 19.59 22.54 -30.51
CA ASP A 21 19.88 21.25 -31.13
C ASP A 21 21.23 20.73 -30.61
N GLY A 22 21.22 19.50 -30.07
CA GLY A 22 22.38 18.80 -29.56
C GLY A 22 22.29 17.33 -29.90
N ASP A 23 22.69 17.01 -31.12
CA ASP A 23 22.94 15.67 -31.65
C ASP A 23 24.16 15.06 -30.93
N ALA A 24 24.00 13.89 -30.30
CA ALA A 24 25.12 13.03 -29.90
C ALA A 24 24.67 11.58 -29.67
N ASP A 25 24.87 10.79 -30.72
CA ASP A 25 25.04 9.34 -30.73
C ASP A 25 26.11 8.88 -29.71
N ALA A 26 25.78 7.86 -28.90
CA ALA A 26 26.73 6.84 -28.43
C ALA A 26 25.98 5.77 -27.63
N GLY A 27 25.92 4.56 -28.18
CA GLY A 27 25.48 3.38 -27.43
C GLY A 27 26.37 3.09 -26.22
N SER A 28 25.74 2.57 -25.16
CA SER A 28 26.41 1.68 -24.22
C SER A 28 25.47 0.55 -23.90
N SER A 29 25.74 -0.59 -24.55
CA SER A 29 25.48 -1.92 -24.02
C SER A 29 25.88 -1.99 -22.54
N GLY A 30 24.96 -2.46 -21.72
CA GLY A 30 25.15 -2.66 -20.29
C GLY A 30 24.05 -3.54 -19.74
N ASP A 31 23.83 -4.69 -20.38
CA ASP A 31 23.16 -5.84 -19.77
C ASP A 31 24.04 -6.33 -18.61
N GLU A 32 23.86 -5.72 -17.43
CA GLU A 32 24.43 -6.21 -16.18
C GLU A 32 23.39 -6.05 -15.06
N ASP A 33 22.23 -6.71 -15.21
CA ASP A 33 21.36 -7.03 -14.08
C ASP A 33 21.61 -8.50 -13.67
N GLU A 34 22.87 -8.77 -13.30
CA GLU A 34 23.20 -10.01 -12.58
C GLU A 34 22.74 -9.86 -11.13
N ALA A 35 21.45 -10.10 -10.91
CA ALA A 35 20.92 -10.31 -9.57
C ALA A 35 21.68 -11.48 -8.91
N PRO A 36 22.34 -11.30 -7.75
CA PRO A 36 23.07 -12.38 -7.13
C PRO A 36 22.10 -13.49 -6.73
N ARG A 37 22.19 -14.61 -7.44
CA ARG A 37 21.60 -15.88 -7.04
C ARG A 37 22.51 -16.54 -6.01
N GLY A 38 22.13 -16.45 -4.74
CA GLY A 38 22.56 -17.40 -3.72
C GLY A 38 23.15 -16.74 -2.47
N GLY A 39 22.60 -17.12 -1.31
CA GLY A 39 23.26 -16.85 -0.03
C GLY A 39 22.33 -16.87 1.17
N ALA A 40 21.95 -18.09 1.59
CA ALA A 40 21.59 -18.51 2.95
C ALA A 40 20.89 -17.52 3.90
N ASP A 41 19.63 -17.84 4.21
CA ASP A 41 18.96 -17.74 5.52
C ASP A 41 19.67 -16.89 6.59
N GLN A 42 19.51 -15.57 6.49
CA GLN A 42 19.83 -14.65 7.58
C GLN A 42 18.62 -14.54 8.51
N SER A 43 18.49 -15.58 9.32
CA SER A 43 18.02 -15.62 10.70
C SER A 43 17.00 -14.56 11.13
N ALA A 44 15.86 -15.03 11.64
CA ALA A 44 14.76 -14.28 12.26
C ALA A 44 15.12 -13.31 13.43
N LYS A 45 16.40 -13.05 13.69
CA LYS A 45 16.92 -12.20 14.77
C LYS A 45 16.54 -10.72 14.67
N GLY A 46 16.00 -10.26 13.54
CA GLY A 46 15.57 -8.87 13.35
C GLY A 46 14.06 -8.66 13.17
N LEU A 47 13.26 -9.74 13.12
CA LEU A 47 11.84 -9.64 12.78
C LEU A 47 10.94 -9.47 14.00
N LEU A 48 11.34 -10.02 15.15
CA LEU A 48 10.51 -10.03 16.35
C LEU A 48 10.53 -8.68 17.07
N ARG A 49 9.34 -8.16 17.38
CA ARG A 49 9.12 -6.93 18.13
C ARG A 49 8.40 -7.24 19.44
N THR A 50 8.60 -6.39 20.44
CA THR A 50 7.89 -6.46 21.73
C THR A 50 6.50 -5.82 21.67
N THR A 51 6.25 -4.94 20.69
CA THR A 51 4.99 -4.22 20.47
C THR A 51 4.63 -4.15 18.98
N ALA A 52 3.41 -3.70 18.67
CA ALA A 52 2.94 -3.49 17.31
C ALA A 52 3.83 -2.51 16.52
N ALA A 53 4.07 -2.82 15.24
CA ALA A 53 4.83 -1.95 14.34
C ALA A 53 4.07 -0.65 14.02
N PRO A 54 4.78 0.47 13.77
CA PRO A 54 4.14 1.69 13.29
C PRO A 54 3.29 1.41 12.05
N GLY A 55 2.05 1.91 12.04
CA GLY A 55 1.09 1.67 10.96
C GLY A 55 0.31 0.35 11.04
N VAL A 56 0.60 -0.52 12.01
CA VAL A 56 -0.22 -1.72 12.29
C VAL A 56 -1.25 -1.38 13.36
N ALA A 57 -2.51 -1.21 12.95
CA ALA A 57 -3.65 -1.03 13.84
C ALA A 57 -4.42 -2.36 13.98
N THR A 58 -4.38 -2.95 15.17
CA THR A 58 -5.16 -4.16 15.48
C THR A 58 -5.64 -4.15 16.93
N GLY A 59 -6.83 -4.71 17.16
CA GLY A 59 -7.36 -4.97 18.50
C GLY A 59 -6.92 -6.32 19.08
N GLU A 60 -6.05 -7.03 18.37
CA GLU A 60 -5.53 -8.34 18.77
C GLU A 60 -4.23 -8.22 19.59
N SER A 61 -4.02 -9.17 20.49
CA SER A 61 -2.84 -9.23 21.36
C SER A 61 -2.08 -10.54 21.13
N PRO A 62 -1.24 -10.62 20.07
CA PRO A 62 -0.38 -11.76 19.84
C PRO A 62 0.77 -11.79 20.87
N GLN A 63 1.34 -12.98 21.09
CA GLN A 63 2.51 -13.14 21.96
C GLN A 63 3.78 -12.52 21.36
N PHE A 64 3.86 -12.51 20.03
CA PHE A 64 5.01 -12.01 19.28
C PHE A 64 4.53 -11.06 18.19
N TRP A 65 5.20 -9.93 18.07
CA TRP A 65 4.98 -8.99 16.99
C TRP A 65 6.07 -9.16 15.93
N PHE A 66 5.74 -8.87 14.68
CA PHE A 66 6.69 -8.94 13.58
C PHE A 66 6.77 -7.59 12.86
N GLU A 67 7.95 -7.23 12.37
CA GLU A 67 8.09 -6.12 11.43
C GLU A 67 7.41 -6.49 10.09
N PRO A 68 6.49 -5.67 9.56
CA PRO A 68 5.84 -5.93 8.28
C PRO A 68 6.88 -5.97 7.17
N THR A 69 7.18 -7.18 6.69
CA THR A 69 8.22 -7.42 5.67
C THR A 69 7.74 -8.39 4.60
N GLU A 70 6.84 -9.30 4.96
CA GLU A 70 6.35 -10.34 4.07
C GLU A 70 4.91 -10.13 3.63
N VAL A 71 4.60 -10.53 2.41
CA VAL A 71 3.23 -10.59 1.88
C VAL A 71 2.89 -12.04 1.57
N TRP A 72 1.76 -12.51 2.09
CA TRP A 72 1.29 -13.87 1.87
C TRP A 72 0.00 -13.87 1.07
N GLU A 73 -0.14 -14.87 0.19
CA GLU A 73 -1.38 -15.16 -0.51
C GLU A 73 -2.26 -16.03 0.37
N ILE A 74 -3.41 -15.49 0.77
CA ILE A 74 -4.40 -16.15 1.61
C ILE A 74 -5.69 -16.35 0.82
N ARG A 75 -6.26 -17.55 0.88
CA ARG A 75 -7.57 -17.88 0.29
C ARG A 75 -8.62 -18.05 1.37
N GLY A 76 -9.74 -17.35 1.27
CA GLY A 76 -10.92 -17.53 2.13
C GLY A 76 -12.11 -18.08 1.34
N ALA A 77 -13.15 -18.50 2.06
CA ALA A 77 -14.43 -18.87 1.46
C ALA A 77 -15.32 -17.64 1.21
N ASP A 78 -15.40 -16.73 2.19
CA ASP A 78 -16.19 -15.51 2.14
C ASP A 78 -15.46 -14.38 2.89
N VAL A 79 -15.75 -13.13 2.54
CA VAL A 79 -15.47 -11.95 3.38
C VAL A 79 -16.68 -11.69 4.29
N THR A 80 -16.43 -11.47 5.58
CA THR A 80 -17.47 -11.29 6.60
C THR A 80 -17.19 -10.08 7.49
N ILE A 81 -18.24 -9.43 8.02
CA ILE A 81 -18.09 -8.37 9.02
C ILE A 81 -17.60 -8.98 10.32
N SER A 82 -16.53 -8.43 10.89
CA SER A 82 -15.94 -8.89 12.15
C SER A 82 -15.92 -7.78 13.21
N PRO A 83 -16.30 -8.09 14.47
CA PRO A 83 -16.17 -7.15 15.58
C PRO A 83 -14.73 -7.01 16.10
N LYS A 84 -13.80 -7.88 15.69
CA LYS A 84 -12.42 -7.91 16.22
C LYS A 84 -11.40 -7.33 15.24
N HIS A 85 -11.53 -7.67 13.97
CA HIS A 85 -10.57 -7.25 12.95
C HIS A 85 -10.86 -5.82 12.52
N MET A 86 -9.80 -5.05 12.30
CA MET A 86 -9.89 -3.61 11.99
C MET A 86 -9.80 -3.30 10.48
N ALA A 87 -9.59 -4.33 9.63
CA ALA A 87 -9.46 -4.14 8.20
C ALA A 87 -10.74 -3.51 7.61
N ALA A 88 -10.59 -2.44 6.82
CA ALA A 88 -11.71 -1.75 6.16
C ALA A 88 -12.82 -1.24 7.10
N ILE A 89 -12.50 -0.99 8.38
CA ILE A 89 -13.42 -0.32 9.31
C ILE A 89 -13.85 1.04 8.74
N GLY A 90 -15.13 1.36 8.87
CA GLY A 90 -15.73 2.59 8.32
C GLY A 90 -16.06 2.53 6.82
N LEU A 91 -15.46 1.62 6.04
CA LEU A 91 -15.71 1.52 4.59
C LEU A 91 -16.99 0.73 4.28
N VAL A 92 -17.29 -0.30 5.05
CA VAL A 92 -18.49 -1.14 4.90
C VAL A 92 -19.44 -0.96 6.08
N GLU A 93 -18.88 -0.97 7.30
CA GLU A 93 -19.62 -0.83 8.55
C GLU A 93 -18.88 0.17 9.44
N LYS A 94 -19.62 1.01 10.18
CA LYS A 94 -19.07 2.18 10.86
C LYS A 94 -18.08 1.85 12.00
N SER A 95 -18.30 0.76 12.73
CA SER A 95 -17.55 0.39 13.94
C SER A 95 -16.91 -1.00 13.88
N ARG A 96 -17.16 -1.77 12.82
CA ARG A 96 -16.63 -3.12 12.61
C ARG A 96 -15.84 -3.21 11.31
N GLY A 97 -14.76 -3.97 11.34
CA GLY A 97 -13.97 -4.27 10.14
C GLY A 97 -14.43 -5.53 9.44
N LEU A 98 -13.59 -6.01 8.54
CA LEU A 98 -13.81 -7.19 7.71
C LEU A 98 -12.80 -8.29 8.07
N SER A 99 -13.19 -9.53 7.81
CA SER A 99 -12.36 -10.72 7.98
C SER A 99 -12.67 -11.76 6.92
N LEU A 100 -11.76 -12.73 6.77
CA LEU A 100 -11.93 -13.87 5.91
C LEU A 100 -12.48 -15.07 6.68
N ARG A 101 -13.50 -15.72 6.14
CA ARG A 101 -14.03 -16.99 6.65
C ARG A 101 -13.18 -18.14 6.11
N PHE A 102 -12.70 -19.01 7.00
CA PHE A 102 -11.82 -20.14 6.68
C PHE A 102 -10.58 -19.74 5.88
N PRO A 103 -9.74 -18.82 6.40
CA PRO A 103 -8.52 -18.40 5.72
C PRO A 103 -7.54 -19.58 5.64
N ARG A 104 -6.99 -19.80 4.45
CA ARG A 104 -6.00 -20.83 4.15
C ARG A 104 -4.80 -20.17 3.50
N PHE A 105 -3.62 -20.40 4.08
CA PHE A 105 -2.37 -20.00 3.47
C PHE A 105 -2.16 -20.76 2.16
N ILE A 106 -1.78 -20.04 1.11
CA ILE A 106 -1.45 -20.62 -0.19
C ILE A 106 0.07 -20.60 -0.39
N ARG A 107 0.67 -19.41 -0.36
CA ARG A 107 2.11 -19.23 -0.56
C ARG A 107 2.58 -17.86 -0.07
N LYS A 108 3.89 -17.75 0.18
CA LYS A 108 4.58 -16.46 0.32
C LYS A 108 4.71 -15.80 -1.06
N ARG A 109 4.56 -14.48 -1.11
CA ARG A 109 4.70 -13.65 -2.32
C ARG A 109 6.00 -12.88 -2.23
N GLU A 110 7.07 -13.50 -2.72
CA GLU A 110 8.41 -12.88 -2.78
C GLU A 110 8.48 -11.76 -3.82
N ASP A 111 7.53 -11.74 -4.77
CA ASP A 111 7.36 -10.74 -5.81
C ASP A 111 6.67 -9.45 -5.34
N LYS A 112 6.19 -9.40 -4.08
CA LYS A 112 5.40 -8.27 -3.56
C LYS A 112 6.02 -7.65 -2.32
N ARG A 113 5.98 -6.32 -2.25
CA ARG A 113 6.29 -5.57 -1.02
C ARG A 113 5.02 -5.35 -0.19
N VAL A 114 5.18 -5.01 1.08
CA VAL A 114 4.05 -4.76 2.01
C VAL A 114 3.05 -3.73 1.49
N ARG A 115 3.52 -2.68 0.80
CA ARG A 115 2.67 -1.65 0.17
C ARG A 115 1.82 -2.19 -0.99
N ASP A 116 2.21 -3.31 -1.60
CA ASP A 116 1.53 -3.95 -2.72
C ASP A 116 0.54 -5.04 -2.24
N ALA A 117 0.39 -5.19 -0.92
CA ALA A 117 -0.61 -6.04 -0.30
C ALA A 117 -2.02 -5.50 -0.58
N THR A 118 -3.01 -6.38 -0.43
CA THR A 118 -4.41 -6.03 -0.67
C THR A 118 -4.84 -4.90 0.26
N THR A 119 -5.37 -3.81 -0.30
CA THR A 119 -5.77 -2.63 0.48
C THR A 119 -7.14 -2.81 1.14
N PRO A 120 -7.45 -2.03 2.19
CA PRO A 120 -8.78 -2.01 2.79
C PRO A 120 -9.92 -1.73 1.79
N GLU A 121 -9.70 -0.85 0.81
CA GLU A 121 -10.68 -0.50 -0.22
C GLU A 121 -10.95 -1.68 -1.15
N GLN A 122 -9.89 -2.41 -1.54
CA GLN A 122 -10.01 -3.62 -2.34
C GLN A 122 -10.78 -4.71 -1.59
N LEU A 123 -10.52 -4.87 -0.28
CA LEU A 123 -11.24 -5.82 0.57
C LEU A 123 -12.72 -5.43 0.73
N ALA A 124 -13.03 -4.14 0.91
CA ALA A 124 -14.40 -3.64 0.93
C ALA A 124 -15.12 -3.87 -0.40
N ALA A 125 -14.43 -3.68 -1.53
CA ALA A 125 -14.98 -3.97 -2.86
C ALA A 125 -15.24 -5.47 -3.06
N LEU A 126 -14.38 -6.36 -2.54
CA LEU A 126 -14.63 -7.81 -2.54
C LEU A 126 -15.88 -8.16 -1.74
N PHE A 127 -16.05 -7.58 -0.55
CA PHE A 127 -17.24 -7.80 0.28
C PHE A 127 -18.53 -7.38 -0.43
N ARG A 128 -18.56 -6.18 -1.04
CA ARG A 128 -19.75 -5.67 -1.76
C ARG A 128 -20.09 -6.54 -2.97
N ARG A 129 -19.08 -7.01 -3.72
CA ARG A 129 -19.28 -7.94 -4.84
C ARG A 129 -19.87 -9.27 -4.40
N GLN A 130 -19.40 -9.84 -3.30
CA GLN A 130 -19.96 -11.06 -2.73
C GLN A 130 -21.44 -10.89 -2.35
N ALA A 131 -21.81 -9.74 -1.77
CA ALA A 131 -23.19 -9.46 -1.39
C ALA A 131 -24.15 -9.33 -2.59
N GLN A 132 -23.64 -8.96 -3.77
CA GLN A 132 -24.43 -8.89 -5.02
C GLN A 132 -24.63 -10.26 -5.67
N GLN A 133 -23.77 -11.24 -5.35
CA GLN A 133 -23.80 -12.59 -5.91
C GLN A 133 -24.59 -13.58 -5.04
N ARG A 134 -25.16 -13.10 -3.93
CA ARG A 134 -26.00 -13.85 -3.00
C ARG A 134 -27.44 -13.43 -3.14
#